data_AF-A0A101WQL6-F1
#
_entry.id   AF-A0A101WQL6-F1
#
_cell.length_a   1.000
_cell.length_b   1.000
_cell.length_c   1.000
_cell.angle_alpha   90.00
_cell.angle_beta   90.00
_cell.angle_gamma   90.00
#
_symmetry.space_group_name_H-M   'P 1'
#
loop_
_entity.id
_entity.type
_entity.pdbx_description
1 polymer ?
#
loop_
_entity_poly.entity_id
_entity_poly.type
_entity_poly.pdbx_seq_one_letter_code
_entity_poly.pdbx_strand_id
1 'polypeptide(L)'
;MKKLKVLSVVLVLVMALSFVGDAASTPVKAYQGFAQVPAFRVGPGKDANGVQVYTLTLVMANAMFDENGRIINVFFDSLEVSTPNYDGASMPHFSGWPGTPGYNVSEHKEENAKVIGKSKNTDETIAAEVTGWKTKRERGDNYGMNPTNDWHKQTDYYQNFFKGKTVAELEQWVAKNTSDLNGRPLKTPTDATKPEDKAKYEKLTDAEKAVLADVVSGATMSLKDAHGDFVATLKKAYENRVEITVPIQIAY
;
A
#
# COMPACT_ATOMS: atom_id res chain seq x y z
N MET A 1 48.41 -47.42 46.21
CA MET A 1 49.50 -47.19 45.21
C MET A 1 48.96 -47.62 43.83
N LYS A 2 48.50 -46.68 42.99
CA LYS A 2 49.11 -46.25 41.69
C LYS A 2 49.24 -47.42 40.67
N LYS A 3 48.66 -47.39 39.47
CA LYS A 3 48.59 -46.29 38.47
C LYS A 3 47.41 -46.38 37.49
N LEU A 4 47.05 -45.20 36.97
CA LEU A 4 46.14 -44.84 35.89
C LEU A 4 46.92 -44.59 34.57
N LYS A 5 46.20 -44.57 33.42
CA LYS A 5 46.46 -43.93 32.08
C LYS A 5 46.73 -44.93 30.93
N VAL A 6 46.19 -44.83 29.69
CA VAL A 6 45.40 -43.81 28.94
C VAL A 6 44.90 -44.43 27.60
N LEU A 7 43.69 -44.04 27.13
CA LEU A 7 43.13 -43.84 25.75
C LEU A 7 43.66 -44.66 24.54
N SER A 8 42.82 -45.17 23.63
CA SER A 8 42.21 -44.36 22.54
C SER A 8 40.96 -44.98 21.91
N VAL A 9 39.98 -44.11 21.69
CA VAL A 9 38.72 -44.22 20.92
C VAL A 9 39.03 -44.26 19.41
N VAL A 10 38.35 -45.10 18.61
CA VAL A 10 37.77 -44.74 17.29
C VAL A 10 36.61 -45.70 16.95
N LEU A 11 35.46 -45.07 16.73
CA LEU A 11 34.16 -45.51 16.22
C LEU A 11 34.25 -45.90 14.72
N VAL A 12 33.36 -46.76 14.21
CA VAL A 12 32.47 -46.47 13.06
C VAL A 12 31.59 -47.69 12.76
N LEU A 13 30.30 -47.45 12.98
CA LEU A 13 29.13 -48.27 12.74
C LEU A 13 28.86 -48.29 11.23
N VAL A 14 28.89 -49.46 10.60
CA VAL A 14 28.40 -49.67 9.23
C VAL A 14 27.13 -50.50 9.32
N MET A 15 25.97 -49.87 9.16
CA MET A 15 24.74 -50.48 8.61
C MET A 15 23.57 -49.48 8.70
N ALA A 16 23.22 -48.88 7.58
CA ALA A 16 21.84 -48.61 7.16
C ALA A 16 21.88 -48.02 5.75
N LEU A 17 21.82 -48.91 4.75
CA LEU A 17 21.57 -48.54 3.38
C LEU A 17 20.06 -48.29 3.21
N SER A 18 19.75 -47.17 2.55
CA SER A 18 18.60 -46.96 1.65
C SER A 18 17.17 -47.02 2.22
N PHE A 19 16.75 -45.89 2.79
CA PHE A 19 15.44 -45.29 2.54
C PHE A 19 15.63 -43.78 2.34
N VAL A 20 16.08 -43.37 1.15
CA VAL A 20 15.82 -42.00 0.69
C VAL A 20 14.43 -42.07 0.08
N GLY A 21 13.41 -41.84 0.90
CA GLY A 21 12.10 -41.52 0.36
C GLY A 21 12.25 -40.23 -0.41
N ASP A 22 11.91 -40.24 -1.69
CA ASP A 22 11.54 -39.01 -2.40
C ASP A 22 10.45 -38.36 -1.54
N ALA A 23 10.82 -37.33 -0.79
CA ALA A 23 9.84 -36.44 -0.19
C ALA A 23 9.17 -35.74 -1.35
N ALA A 24 8.13 -36.37 -1.90
CA ALA A 24 7.25 -35.78 -2.88
C ALA A 24 6.81 -34.43 -2.33
N SER A 25 7.35 -33.37 -2.89
CA SER A 25 7.07 -32.01 -2.46
C SER A 25 5.59 -31.75 -2.77
N THR A 26 4.73 -31.83 -1.76
CA THR A 26 3.30 -31.51 -1.92
C THR A 26 3.19 -30.09 -2.46
N PRO A 27 2.56 -29.88 -3.64
CA PRO A 27 2.40 -28.55 -4.20
C PRO A 27 1.72 -27.63 -3.19
N VAL A 28 2.33 -26.50 -2.87
CA VAL A 28 1.69 -25.48 -2.04
C VAL A 28 0.63 -24.79 -2.89
N LYS A 29 -0.64 -24.90 -2.46
CA LYS A 29 -1.72 -24.12 -3.06
C LYS A 29 -1.58 -22.67 -2.64
N ALA A 30 -1.47 -21.79 -3.63
CA ALA A 30 -1.50 -20.36 -3.44
C ALA A 30 -2.47 -19.74 -4.43
N TYR A 31 -2.91 -18.52 -4.15
CA TYR A 31 -3.84 -17.80 -5.00
C TYR A 31 -3.29 -16.43 -5.29
N GLN A 32 -3.32 -16.03 -6.56
CA GLN A 32 -2.91 -14.70 -6.99
C GLN A 32 -4.13 -13.88 -7.38
N GLY A 33 -4.24 -12.70 -6.79
CA GLY A 33 -5.29 -11.73 -7.06
C GLY A 33 -4.72 -10.41 -7.57
N PHE A 34 -5.46 -9.78 -8.49
CA PHE A 34 -5.21 -8.41 -8.92
C PHE A 34 -6.52 -7.61 -8.90
N ALA A 35 -6.43 -6.37 -8.46
CA ALA A 35 -7.55 -5.45 -8.53
C ALA A 35 -7.12 -4.00 -8.67
N GLN A 36 -8.05 -3.22 -9.22
CA GLN A 36 -8.03 -1.77 -9.25
C GLN A 36 -9.36 -1.23 -8.72
N VAL A 37 -9.28 -0.20 -7.87
CA VAL A 37 -10.42 0.57 -7.37
C VAL A 37 -10.21 2.05 -7.71
N PRO A 38 -11.10 2.66 -8.52
CA PRO A 38 -11.05 4.09 -8.79
C PRO A 38 -11.63 4.90 -7.62
N ALA A 39 -11.09 6.08 -7.39
CA ALA A 39 -11.62 7.10 -6.50
C ALA A 39 -11.62 8.46 -7.22
N PHE A 40 -12.73 9.17 -7.13
CA PHE A 40 -12.81 10.56 -7.57
C PHE A 40 -12.84 11.46 -6.34
N ARG A 41 -12.10 12.57 -6.39
CA ARG A 41 -12.07 13.55 -5.32
C ARG A 41 -12.20 14.96 -5.87
N VAL A 42 -13.12 15.69 -5.25
CA VAL A 42 -13.12 17.15 -5.27
C VAL A 42 -12.03 17.58 -4.29
N GLY A 43 -10.92 18.11 -4.81
CA GLY A 43 -9.81 18.56 -3.97
C GLY A 43 -10.25 19.65 -2.99
N PRO A 44 -9.59 19.82 -1.83
CA PRO A 44 -9.96 20.85 -0.87
C PRO A 44 -9.68 22.27 -1.40
N GLY A 45 -8.78 22.40 -2.39
CA GLY A 45 -8.32 23.67 -2.94
C GLY A 45 -9.01 24.10 -4.23
N LYS A 46 -8.88 25.39 -4.51
CA LYS A 46 -9.19 26.04 -5.79
C LYS A 46 -7.94 26.78 -6.24
N ASP A 47 -7.81 27.04 -7.53
CA ASP A 47 -6.75 27.93 -8.00
C ASP A 47 -7.06 29.41 -7.69
N ALA A 48 -6.12 30.30 -8.01
CA ALA A 48 -6.23 31.74 -7.78
C ALA A 48 -7.46 32.39 -8.45
N ASN A 49 -8.07 31.75 -9.45
CA ASN A 49 -9.28 32.22 -10.12
C ASN A 49 -10.56 31.58 -9.54
N GLY A 50 -10.45 30.82 -8.44
CA GLY A 50 -11.57 30.14 -7.80
C GLY A 50 -12.04 28.89 -8.54
N VAL A 51 -11.25 28.36 -9.49
CA VAL A 51 -11.58 27.13 -10.21
C VAL A 51 -11.15 25.91 -9.39
N GLN A 52 -12.07 24.95 -9.27
CA GLN A 52 -11.91 23.75 -8.46
C GLN A 52 -10.75 22.86 -8.93
N VAL A 53 -10.04 22.23 -8.00
CA VAL A 53 -9.12 21.13 -8.31
C VAL A 53 -9.85 19.79 -8.21
N TYR A 54 -9.62 18.89 -9.15
CA TYR A 54 -10.11 17.51 -9.09
C TYR A 54 -8.98 16.50 -9.21
N THR A 55 -9.17 15.32 -8.62
CA THR A 55 -8.27 14.18 -8.78
C THR A 55 -9.03 12.90 -9.07
N LEU A 56 -8.48 12.08 -9.97
CA LEU A 56 -8.84 10.69 -10.16
C LEU A 56 -7.67 9.84 -9.65
N THR A 57 -7.94 8.94 -8.71
CA THR A 57 -6.97 7.95 -8.26
C THR A 57 -7.40 6.55 -8.66
N LEU A 58 -6.46 5.75 -9.13
CA LEU A 58 -6.59 4.32 -9.32
C LEU A 58 -5.69 3.63 -8.30
N VAL A 59 -6.28 3.09 -7.23
CA VAL A 59 -5.55 2.24 -6.29
C VAL A 59 -5.49 0.83 -6.88
N MET A 60 -4.29 0.25 -6.89
CA MET A 60 -4.03 -1.07 -7.46
C MET A 60 -3.43 -1.97 -6.40
N ALA A 61 -3.82 -3.24 -6.40
CA ALA A 61 -3.25 -4.27 -5.53
C ALA A 61 -2.95 -5.54 -6.33
N ASN A 62 -1.74 -6.05 -6.19
CA ASN A 62 -1.38 -7.42 -6.53
C ASN A 62 -1.16 -8.18 -5.22
N ALA A 63 -1.92 -9.24 -4.98
CA ALA A 63 -1.90 -9.96 -3.70
C ALA A 63 -1.79 -11.47 -3.90
N MET A 64 -1.09 -12.10 -2.97
CA MET A 64 -0.89 -13.53 -2.88
C MET A 64 -1.52 -14.05 -1.59
N PHE A 65 -2.28 -15.14 -1.68
CA PHE A 65 -2.97 -15.74 -0.56
C PHE A 65 -2.65 -17.22 -0.42
N ASP A 66 -2.65 -17.73 0.80
CA ASP A 66 -2.58 -19.16 1.08
C ASP A 66 -3.96 -19.83 0.91
N GLU A 67 -4.03 -21.14 1.12
CA GLU A 67 -5.26 -21.92 1.05
C GLU A 67 -6.35 -21.51 2.04
N ASN A 68 -5.97 -20.86 3.14
CA ASN A 68 -6.88 -20.34 4.16
C ASN A 68 -7.27 -18.87 3.89
N GLY A 69 -6.85 -18.31 2.76
CA GLY A 69 -7.11 -16.92 2.39
C GLY A 69 -6.31 -15.90 3.20
N ARG A 70 -5.23 -16.31 3.87
CA ARG A 70 -4.30 -15.38 4.52
C ARG A 70 -3.32 -14.81 3.52
N ILE A 71 -2.99 -13.55 3.71
CA ILE A 71 -2.11 -12.80 2.82
C ILE A 71 -0.67 -13.31 2.99
N ILE A 72 -0.13 -13.92 1.96
CA ILE A 72 1.30 -14.25 1.86
C ILE A 72 2.08 -12.96 1.55
N ASN A 73 1.59 -12.20 0.59
CA ASN A 73 2.17 -10.92 0.19
C ASN A 73 1.11 -10.02 -0.45
N VAL A 74 1.33 -8.71 -0.41
CA VAL A 74 0.54 -7.75 -1.18
C VAL A 74 1.46 -6.60 -1.61
N PHE A 75 1.25 -6.13 -2.83
CA PHE A 75 1.88 -4.95 -3.38
C PHE A 75 0.81 -3.96 -3.81
N PHE A 76 0.79 -2.79 -3.18
CA PHE A 76 -0.10 -1.69 -3.53
C PHE A 76 0.64 -0.63 -4.32
N ASP A 77 -0.06 0.00 -5.26
CA ASP A 77 0.37 1.25 -5.87
C ASP A 77 -0.86 2.14 -6.16
N SER A 78 -0.63 3.40 -6.48
CA SER A 78 -1.69 4.32 -6.88
C SER A 78 -1.24 5.22 -8.01
N LEU A 79 -2.02 5.26 -9.09
CA LEU A 79 -1.93 6.33 -10.07
C LEU A 79 -2.94 7.42 -9.67
N GLU A 80 -2.44 8.58 -9.28
CA GLU A 80 -3.27 9.76 -9.03
C GLU A 80 -2.97 10.79 -10.12
N VAL A 81 -4.01 11.20 -10.83
CA VAL A 81 -3.95 12.27 -11.83
C VAL A 81 -4.84 13.41 -11.38
N SER A 82 -4.38 14.65 -11.53
CA SER A 82 -5.15 15.85 -11.18
C SER A 82 -5.49 16.70 -12.39
N THR A 83 -6.38 17.66 -12.20
CA THR A 83 -6.48 18.78 -13.13
C THR A 83 -5.18 19.58 -13.18
N PRO A 84 -4.84 20.24 -14.30
CA PRO A 84 -3.57 20.96 -14.49
C PRO A 84 -3.37 22.19 -13.58
N ASN A 85 -4.41 22.65 -12.88
CA ASN A 85 -4.35 23.76 -11.94
C ASN A 85 -3.89 23.34 -10.53
N TYR A 86 -3.58 22.06 -10.33
CA TYR A 86 -2.97 21.57 -9.10
C TYR A 86 -1.53 22.09 -8.94
N ASP A 87 -1.14 22.39 -7.70
CA ASP A 87 0.08 23.11 -7.35
C ASP A 87 1.30 22.19 -7.09
N GLY A 88 1.16 20.88 -7.25
CA GLY A 88 2.26 19.91 -7.07
C GLY A 88 3.07 19.65 -8.34
N ALA A 89 4.36 20.02 -8.35
CA ALA A 89 5.24 19.89 -9.53
C ALA A 89 5.43 18.46 -10.03
N SER A 90 5.31 17.46 -9.16
CA SER A 90 5.44 16.04 -9.52
C SER A 90 4.10 15.37 -9.84
N MET A 91 2.98 16.09 -9.79
CA MET A 91 1.66 15.50 -10.00
C MET A 91 1.41 15.24 -11.49
N PRO A 92 1.06 13.99 -11.86
CA PRO A 92 0.53 13.71 -13.19
C PRO A 92 -0.77 14.49 -13.42
N HIS A 93 -0.93 15.08 -14.60
CA HIS A 93 -2.13 15.82 -14.96
C HIS A 93 -2.92 15.14 -16.06
N PHE A 94 -4.23 15.37 -16.05
CA PHE A 94 -5.08 15.11 -17.22
C PHE A 94 -5.79 16.40 -17.62
N SER A 95 -5.34 17.00 -18.72
CA SER A 95 -5.87 18.27 -19.22
C SER A 95 -7.24 18.16 -19.90
N GLY A 96 -7.64 16.96 -20.32
CA GLY A 96 -8.89 16.67 -21.01
C GLY A 96 -8.69 15.95 -22.35
N TRP A 97 -9.76 15.78 -23.12
CA TRP A 97 -9.67 15.12 -24.43
C TRP A 97 -9.20 16.09 -25.53
N PRO A 98 -8.54 15.59 -26.60
CA PRO A 98 -8.19 16.42 -27.74
C PRO A 98 -9.40 17.21 -28.30
N GLY A 99 -9.16 18.48 -28.66
CA GLY A 99 -10.20 19.38 -29.18
C GLY A 99 -11.14 19.99 -28.13
N THR A 100 -10.99 19.65 -26.84
CA THR A 100 -11.75 20.27 -25.74
C THR A 100 -11.10 21.59 -25.27
N PRO A 101 -11.88 22.52 -24.67
CA PRO A 101 -11.31 23.71 -24.07
C PRO A 101 -10.28 23.37 -22.98
N GLY A 102 -9.16 24.10 -22.96
CA GLY A 102 -8.11 23.91 -21.97
C GLY A 102 -8.54 24.23 -20.54
N TYR A 103 -7.95 23.52 -19.58
CA TYR A 103 -8.08 23.77 -18.15
C TYR A 103 -7.08 24.82 -17.67
N ASN A 104 -7.32 25.46 -16.51
CA ASN A 104 -6.31 26.36 -15.92
C ASN A 104 -5.00 25.62 -15.64
N VAL A 105 -3.87 26.29 -15.85
CA VAL A 105 -2.54 25.82 -15.48
C VAL A 105 -1.96 26.82 -14.48
N SER A 106 -1.49 26.32 -13.34
CA SER A 106 -0.95 27.12 -12.23
C SER A 106 0.57 26.96 -12.12
N GLU A 107 1.27 27.91 -11.50
CA GLU A 107 2.67 27.72 -11.13
C GLU A 107 2.81 26.65 -10.02
N HIS A 108 3.76 25.72 -10.12
CA HIS A 108 3.88 24.61 -9.15
C HIS A 108 4.79 24.92 -7.95
N LYS A 109 4.65 26.11 -7.35
CA LYS A 109 5.58 26.58 -6.30
C LYS A 109 4.94 26.84 -4.94
N GLU A 110 3.66 27.23 -4.89
CA GLU A 110 2.99 27.65 -3.65
C GLU A 110 1.49 27.33 -3.69
N GLU A 111 0.86 27.24 -2.52
CA GLU A 111 -0.59 27.12 -2.39
C GLU A 111 -1.29 28.36 -2.96
N ASN A 112 -2.39 28.18 -3.71
CA ASN A 112 -3.05 29.25 -4.47
C ASN A 112 -2.17 29.91 -5.54
N ALA A 113 -1.24 29.15 -6.13
CA ALA A 113 -0.38 29.65 -7.18
C ALA A 113 -1.16 30.31 -8.32
N LYS A 114 -0.52 31.34 -8.87
CA LYS A 114 -1.05 32.13 -9.98
C LYS A 114 -1.37 31.23 -11.18
N VAL A 115 -2.54 31.43 -11.77
CA VAL A 115 -2.89 30.85 -13.08
C VAL A 115 -2.06 31.54 -14.16
N ILE A 116 -1.23 30.77 -14.86
CA ILE A 116 -0.30 31.25 -15.89
C ILE A 116 -0.78 30.99 -17.32
N GLY A 117 -1.85 30.21 -17.47
CA GLY A 117 -2.43 29.95 -18.78
C GLY A 117 -3.49 28.87 -18.75
N LYS A 118 -3.70 28.29 -19.93
CA LYS A 118 -4.62 27.19 -20.17
C LYS A 118 -3.86 26.01 -20.77
N SER A 119 -4.25 24.79 -20.43
CA SER A 119 -3.72 23.58 -21.08
C SER A 119 -4.03 23.62 -22.58
N LYS A 120 -3.15 23.03 -23.37
CA LYS A 120 -3.41 22.78 -24.79
C LYS A 120 -3.86 21.33 -24.90
N ASN A 121 -5.05 21.09 -25.42
CA ASN A 121 -5.61 19.75 -25.56
C ASN A 121 -5.56 19.34 -27.03
N THR A 122 -4.37 19.05 -27.56
CA THR A 122 -4.17 18.43 -28.88
C THR A 122 -3.88 16.95 -28.70
N ASP A 123 -3.92 16.18 -29.79
CA ASP A 123 -3.57 14.76 -29.72
C ASP A 123 -2.15 14.56 -29.18
N GLU A 124 -1.20 15.40 -29.61
CA GLU A 124 0.21 15.32 -29.21
C GLU A 124 0.41 15.65 -27.72
N THR A 125 -0.24 16.70 -27.22
CA THR A 125 -0.06 17.11 -25.82
C THR A 125 -0.71 16.14 -24.86
N ILE A 126 -1.91 15.62 -25.18
CA ILE A 126 -2.59 14.64 -24.34
C ILE A 126 -1.87 13.29 -24.39
N ALA A 127 -1.37 12.86 -25.55
CA ALA A 127 -0.52 11.67 -25.63
C ALA A 127 0.74 11.80 -24.77
N ALA A 128 1.40 12.98 -24.79
CA ALA A 128 2.56 13.24 -23.95
C ALA A 128 2.21 13.23 -22.45
N GLU A 129 1.07 13.78 -22.04
CA GLU A 129 0.61 13.70 -20.65
C GLU A 129 0.40 12.26 -20.20
N VAL A 130 -0.41 11.49 -20.94
CA VAL A 130 -0.80 10.12 -20.56
C VAL A 130 0.40 9.18 -20.55
N THR A 131 1.30 9.29 -21.54
CA THR A 131 2.54 8.49 -21.58
C THR A 131 3.54 8.87 -20.48
N GLY A 132 3.45 10.09 -19.97
CA GLY A 132 4.28 10.57 -18.86
C GLY A 132 3.72 10.32 -17.47
N TRP A 133 2.51 9.74 -17.35
CA TRP A 133 1.91 9.41 -16.07
C TRP A 133 2.78 8.45 -15.26
N LYS A 134 2.89 8.76 -13.97
CA LYS A 134 3.66 7.96 -13.01
C LYS A 134 2.83 7.64 -11.79
N THR A 135 2.93 6.42 -11.30
CA THR A 135 2.34 6.03 -10.02
C THR A 135 3.04 6.73 -8.84
N LYS A 136 2.45 6.64 -7.64
CA LYS A 136 3.08 7.16 -6.41
C LYS A 136 4.42 6.48 -6.14
N ARG A 137 4.55 5.18 -6.41
CA ARG A 137 5.85 4.51 -6.27
C ARG A 137 6.87 4.92 -7.32
N GLU A 138 6.48 5.09 -8.58
CA GLU A 138 7.39 5.57 -9.64
C GLU A 138 7.90 6.99 -9.40
N ARG A 139 7.11 7.81 -8.69
CA ARG A 139 7.56 9.13 -8.21
C ARG A 139 8.54 9.03 -7.04
N GLY A 140 8.49 7.97 -6.26
CA GLY A 140 9.38 7.73 -5.11
C GLY A 140 9.33 8.91 -4.13
N ASP A 141 10.51 9.36 -3.69
CA ASP A 141 10.64 10.52 -2.77
C ASP A 141 10.23 11.85 -3.42
N ASN A 142 10.06 11.90 -4.76
CA ASN A 142 9.50 13.08 -5.43
C ASN A 142 7.97 13.18 -5.28
N TYR A 143 7.30 12.14 -4.75
CA TYR A 143 5.89 12.29 -4.36
C TYR A 143 5.74 13.34 -3.25
N GLY A 144 6.65 13.33 -2.27
CA GLY A 144 6.81 14.42 -1.32
C GLY A 144 5.73 14.48 -0.24
N MET A 145 5.13 13.34 0.15
CA MET A 145 4.12 13.33 1.21
C MET A 145 4.73 13.61 2.58
N ASN A 146 5.92 13.06 2.83
CA ASN A 146 6.66 13.26 4.06
C ASN A 146 8.16 13.04 3.79
N PRO A 147 9.04 13.98 4.19
CA PRO A 147 10.49 13.88 3.93
C PRO A 147 11.18 12.64 4.51
N THR A 148 10.70 12.12 5.65
CA THR A 148 11.34 11.00 6.36
C THR A 148 10.61 9.68 6.17
N ASN A 149 9.29 9.73 5.92
CA ASN A 149 8.45 8.56 5.76
C ASN A 149 7.44 8.75 4.63
N ASP A 150 7.92 8.84 3.40
CA ASP A 150 7.08 9.07 2.22
C ASP A 150 6.10 7.91 1.96
N TRP A 151 5.19 8.09 1.03
CA TRP A 151 4.06 7.19 0.77
C TRP A 151 4.48 5.76 0.51
N HIS A 152 5.54 5.55 -0.29
CA HIS A 152 6.03 4.22 -0.63
C HIS A 152 6.52 3.45 0.60
N LYS A 153 7.20 4.13 1.53
CA LYS A 153 7.68 3.54 2.80
C LYS A 153 6.51 3.17 3.71
N GLN A 154 5.51 4.03 3.80
CA GLN A 154 4.29 3.75 4.58
C GLN A 154 3.47 2.60 3.99
N THR A 155 3.36 2.52 2.66
CA THR A 155 2.74 1.35 2.01
C THR A 155 3.52 0.07 2.25
N ASP A 156 4.85 0.10 2.22
CA ASP A 156 5.66 -1.08 2.50
C ASP A 156 5.46 -1.58 3.93
N TYR A 157 5.33 -0.65 4.89
CA TYR A 157 4.97 -0.97 6.26
C TYR A 157 3.61 -1.69 6.33
N TYR A 158 2.55 -1.13 5.72
CA TYR A 158 1.24 -1.78 5.73
C TYR A 158 1.23 -3.13 5.03
N GLN A 159 1.92 -3.26 3.90
CA GLN A 159 2.04 -4.53 3.18
C GLN A 159 2.66 -5.61 4.07
N ASN A 160 3.68 -5.27 4.86
CA ASN A 160 4.24 -6.19 5.86
C ASN A 160 3.28 -6.46 7.01
N PHE A 161 2.62 -5.43 7.55
CA PHE A 161 1.62 -5.57 8.60
C PHE A 161 0.45 -6.48 8.19
N PHE A 162 0.10 -6.51 6.90
CA PHE A 162 -1.00 -7.32 6.37
C PHE A 162 -0.65 -8.81 6.24
N LYS A 163 0.64 -9.17 6.19
CA LYS A 163 1.06 -10.58 6.04
C LYS A 163 0.53 -11.46 7.17
N GLY A 164 0.07 -12.64 6.80
CA GLY A 164 -0.51 -13.64 7.70
C GLY A 164 -1.96 -13.37 8.12
N LYS A 165 -2.52 -12.20 7.80
CA LYS A 165 -3.92 -11.86 8.09
C LYS A 165 -4.82 -12.21 6.92
N THR A 166 -6.09 -12.49 7.21
CA THR A 166 -7.16 -12.55 6.23
C THR A 166 -7.69 -11.15 5.92
N VAL A 167 -8.38 -10.99 4.79
CA VAL A 167 -9.06 -9.73 4.45
C VAL A 167 -10.09 -9.35 5.53
N ALA A 168 -10.82 -10.32 6.07
CA ALA A 168 -11.82 -10.08 7.12
C ALA A 168 -11.20 -9.55 8.42
N GLU A 169 -10.07 -10.12 8.86
CA GLU A 169 -9.34 -9.62 10.02
C GLU A 169 -8.83 -8.18 9.80
N LEU A 170 -8.40 -7.85 8.59
CA LEU A 170 -7.97 -6.49 8.24
C LEU A 170 -9.13 -5.50 8.21
N GLU A 171 -10.28 -5.87 7.63
CA GLU A 171 -11.49 -5.03 7.64
C GLU A 171 -11.92 -4.72 9.08
N GLN A 172 -11.90 -5.73 9.96
CA GLN A 172 -12.21 -5.56 11.39
C GLN A 172 -11.17 -4.68 12.09
N TRP A 173 -9.89 -4.88 11.81
CA TRP A 173 -8.83 -4.07 12.38
C TRP A 173 -8.97 -2.60 11.97
N VAL A 174 -9.21 -2.32 10.69
CA VAL A 174 -9.42 -0.95 10.18
C VAL A 174 -10.65 -0.33 10.84
N ALA A 175 -11.78 -1.03 10.82
CA ALA A 175 -13.02 -0.54 11.41
C ALA A 175 -12.85 -0.17 12.90
N LYS A 176 -11.99 -0.87 13.64
CA LYS A 176 -11.73 -0.63 15.06
C LYS A 176 -10.63 0.41 15.32
N ASN A 177 -9.58 0.45 14.50
CA ASN A 177 -8.33 1.14 14.81
C ASN A 177 -8.04 2.39 13.96
N THR A 178 -8.91 2.76 13.01
CA THR A 178 -8.76 3.99 12.21
C THR A 178 -9.87 4.99 12.48
N SER A 179 -9.58 6.28 12.26
CA SER A 179 -10.58 7.35 12.30
C SER A 179 -11.64 7.15 11.21
N ASP A 180 -12.91 7.25 11.56
CA ASP A 180 -14.01 7.18 10.58
C ASP A 180 -14.08 8.41 9.68
N LEU A 181 -13.41 9.50 10.09
CA LEU A 181 -13.36 10.75 9.31
C LEU A 181 -12.38 10.69 8.15
N ASN A 182 -11.22 10.06 8.35
CA ASN A 182 -10.10 10.18 7.41
C ASN A 182 -9.35 8.86 7.16
N GLY A 183 -9.74 7.75 7.77
CA GLY A 183 -9.15 6.43 7.57
C GLY A 183 -7.70 6.28 8.04
N ARG A 184 -7.15 7.26 8.76
CA ARG A 184 -5.81 7.17 9.36
C ARG A 184 -5.88 6.35 10.65
N PRO A 185 -4.80 5.62 11.01
CA PRO A 185 -4.70 4.98 12.32
C PRO A 185 -4.96 5.98 13.44
N LEU A 186 -5.73 5.57 14.44
CA LEU A 186 -5.93 6.35 15.66
C LEU A 186 -4.58 6.55 16.35
N LYS A 187 -4.40 7.73 16.95
CA LYS A 187 -3.21 8.06 17.74
C LYS A 187 -3.58 8.15 19.21
N THR A 188 -2.58 8.07 20.09
CA THR A 188 -2.77 8.37 21.51
C THR A 188 -3.46 9.74 21.65
N PRO A 189 -4.64 9.79 22.30
CA PRO A 189 -5.41 11.02 22.39
C PRO A 189 -4.66 12.13 23.10
N THR A 190 -4.80 13.34 22.57
CA THR A 190 -4.42 14.63 23.17
C THR A 190 -5.67 15.49 23.31
N ASP A 191 -5.55 16.66 23.95
CA ASP A 191 -6.66 17.61 24.08
C ASP A 191 -7.21 18.10 22.73
N ALA A 192 -6.40 18.05 21.67
CA ALA A 192 -6.80 18.40 20.30
C ALA A 192 -7.43 17.23 19.52
N THR A 193 -7.49 16.02 20.11
CA THR A 193 -8.06 14.84 19.45
C THR A 193 -9.58 14.95 19.40
N LYS A 194 -10.15 14.60 18.25
CA LYS A 194 -11.60 14.62 18.07
C LYS A 194 -12.30 13.68 19.07
N PRO A 195 -13.43 14.08 19.66
CA PRO A 195 -14.13 13.25 20.65
C PRO A 195 -14.44 11.84 20.14
N GLU A 196 -14.78 11.68 18.86
CA GLU A 196 -15.09 10.41 18.23
C GLU A 196 -13.87 9.48 18.18
N ASP A 197 -12.72 10.01 17.74
CA ASP A 197 -11.45 9.27 17.67
C ASP A 197 -10.96 8.89 19.08
N LYS A 198 -11.09 9.82 20.04
CA LYS A 198 -10.76 9.56 21.46
C LYS A 198 -11.62 8.44 22.03
N ALA A 199 -12.94 8.51 21.86
CA ALA A 199 -13.86 7.47 22.34
C ALA A 199 -13.60 6.11 21.67
N LYS A 200 -13.17 6.09 20.41
CA LYS A 200 -12.81 4.86 19.71
C LYS A 200 -11.51 4.27 20.25
N TYR A 201 -10.49 5.10 20.48
CA TYR A 201 -9.21 4.68 21.05
C TYR A 201 -9.35 4.14 22.49
N GLU A 202 -10.19 4.79 23.32
CA GLU A 202 -10.40 4.37 24.72
C GLU A 202 -11.05 2.99 24.86
N LYS A 203 -11.80 2.53 23.83
CA LYS A 203 -12.39 1.17 23.76
C LYS A 203 -11.39 0.08 23.39
N LEU A 204 -10.18 0.43 22.97
CA LEU A 204 -9.14 -0.54 22.64
C LEU A 204 -8.56 -1.17 23.92
N THR A 205 -8.28 -2.46 23.86
CA THR A 205 -7.50 -3.15 24.90
C THR A 205 -6.04 -2.68 24.87
N ASP A 206 -5.29 -2.92 25.95
CA ASP A 206 -3.88 -2.52 25.99
C ASP A 206 -3.03 -3.22 24.93
N ALA A 207 -3.33 -4.49 24.63
CA ALA A 207 -2.68 -5.23 23.54
C ALA A 207 -2.98 -4.59 22.17
N GLU A 208 -4.21 -4.15 21.92
CA GLU A 208 -4.58 -3.47 20.68
C GLU A 208 -3.92 -2.10 20.57
N LYS A 209 -3.83 -1.35 21.68
CA LYS A 209 -3.10 -0.08 21.72
C LYS A 209 -1.61 -0.28 21.43
N ALA A 210 -1.00 -1.35 21.92
CA ALA A 210 0.39 -1.69 21.62
C ALA A 210 0.60 -1.95 20.12
N VAL A 211 -0.25 -2.79 19.51
CA VAL A 211 -0.21 -3.05 18.06
C VAL A 211 -0.44 -1.76 17.26
N LEU A 212 -1.39 -0.93 17.68
CA LEU A 212 -1.68 0.35 17.03
C LEU A 212 -0.50 1.34 17.16
N ALA A 213 0.18 1.38 18.31
CA ALA A 213 1.36 2.21 18.50
C ALA A 213 2.50 1.80 17.56
N ASP A 214 2.72 0.49 17.39
CA ASP A 214 3.68 -0.03 16.41
C ASP A 214 3.28 0.42 15.00
N VAL A 215 2.00 0.29 14.63
CA VAL A 215 1.50 0.76 13.33
C VAL A 215 1.74 2.25 13.13
N VAL A 216 1.38 3.09 14.10
CA VAL A 216 1.57 4.55 14.01
C VAL A 216 3.04 4.95 13.91
N SER A 217 3.96 4.15 14.46
CA SER A 217 5.39 4.39 14.31
C SER A 217 5.90 4.18 12.88
N GLY A 218 5.29 3.25 12.14
CA GLY A 218 5.68 2.91 10.77
C GLY A 218 4.87 3.59 9.67
N ALA A 219 3.57 3.81 9.89
CA ALA A 219 2.66 4.39 8.91
C ALA A 219 1.50 5.15 9.55
N THR A 220 1.19 6.33 8.99
CA THR A 220 0.10 7.22 9.44
C THR A 220 -0.77 7.72 8.29
N MET A 221 -0.48 7.32 7.06
CA MET A 221 -1.31 7.60 5.89
C MET A 221 -2.67 6.92 6.04
N SER A 222 -3.65 7.43 5.31
CA SER A 222 -4.98 6.82 5.31
C SER A 222 -4.96 5.48 4.59
N LEU A 223 -5.65 4.49 5.16
CA LEU A 223 -5.98 3.24 4.47
C LEU A 223 -7.25 3.35 3.63
N LYS A 224 -8.06 4.38 3.90
CA LYS A 224 -9.34 4.63 3.23
C LYS A 224 -9.75 6.10 3.39
N ASP A 225 -9.62 6.87 2.32
CA ASP A 225 -10.17 8.22 2.22
C ASP A 225 -10.47 8.58 0.76
N ALA A 226 -10.70 9.87 0.49
CA ALA A 226 -10.96 10.35 -0.87
C ALA A 226 -9.76 10.21 -1.82
N HIS A 227 -8.54 9.99 -1.32
CA HIS A 227 -7.37 9.70 -2.15
C HIS A 227 -7.33 8.25 -2.61
N GLY A 228 -8.03 7.32 -1.93
CA GLY A 228 -8.08 5.91 -2.30
C GLY A 228 -8.54 4.98 -1.18
N ASP A 229 -8.90 3.74 -1.56
CA ASP A 229 -9.34 2.69 -0.63
C ASP A 229 -8.49 1.41 -0.82
N PHE A 230 -7.45 1.26 0.01
CA PHE A 230 -6.53 0.12 -0.05
C PHE A 230 -7.21 -1.18 0.41
N VAL A 231 -8.12 -1.09 1.37
CA VAL A 231 -8.82 -2.24 1.94
C VAL A 231 -9.79 -2.82 0.93
N ALA A 232 -10.59 -1.97 0.28
CA ALA A 232 -11.48 -2.40 -0.80
C ALA A 232 -10.69 -2.97 -1.99
N THR A 233 -9.53 -2.39 -2.31
CA THR A 233 -8.68 -2.89 -3.40
C THR A 233 -8.14 -4.28 -3.08
N LEU A 234 -7.66 -4.51 -1.85
CA LEU A 234 -7.22 -5.83 -1.40
C LEU A 234 -8.34 -6.86 -1.39
N LYS A 235 -9.54 -6.47 -0.92
CA LYS A 235 -10.72 -7.32 -0.94
C LYS A 235 -11.09 -7.74 -2.36
N LYS A 236 -11.12 -6.79 -3.29
CA LYS A 236 -11.39 -7.08 -4.70
C LYS A 236 -10.31 -7.97 -5.32
N ALA A 237 -9.04 -7.80 -4.93
CA ALA A 237 -7.96 -8.68 -5.35
C ALA A 237 -8.18 -10.11 -4.83
N TYR A 238 -8.60 -10.25 -3.56
CA TYR A 238 -8.98 -11.54 -2.99
C TYR A 238 -10.17 -12.17 -3.74
N GLU A 239 -11.22 -11.41 -4.04
CA GLU A 239 -12.39 -11.90 -4.79
C GLU A 239 -12.02 -12.35 -6.22
N ASN A 240 -11.09 -11.65 -6.87
CA ASN A 240 -10.62 -11.96 -8.22
C ASN A 240 -9.50 -13.02 -8.27
N ARG A 241 -9.12 -13.61 -7.13
CA ARG A 241 -7.93 -14.48 -7.07
C ARG A 241 -8.14 -15.76 -7.87
N VAL A 242 -7.08 -16.21 -8.53
CA VAL A 242 -7.01 -17.50 -9.22
C VAL A 242 -6.01 -18.40 -8.50
N GLU A 243 -6.28 -19.70 -8.47
CA GLU A 243 -5.31 -20.68 -7.96
C GLU A 243 -4.07 -20.66 -8.85
N ILE A 244 -2.89 -20.65 -8.22
CA ILE A 244 -1.62 -20.81 -8.87
C ILE A 244 -0.88 -22.01 -8.28
N THR A 245 -0.11 -22.68 -9.12
CA THR A 245 0.80 -23.74 -8.69
C THR A 245 2.18 -23.14 -8.48
N VAL A 246 2.72 -23.24 -7.27
CA VAL A 246 4.11 -22.86 -6.99
C VAL A 246 4.97 -24.13 -7.10
N PRO A 247 5.81 -24.28 -8.15
CA PRO A 247 6.66 -25.45 -8.27
C PRO A 247 7.73 -25.41 -7.17
N ILE A 248 7.86 -26.49 -6.42
CA ILE A 248 8.95 -26.64 -5.44
C ILE A 248 10.17 -27.16 -6.22
N GLN A 249 11.18 -26.32 -6.38
CA GLN A 249 12.46 -26.75 -6.95
C GLN A 249 13.29 -27.39 -5.84
N ILE A 250 13.33 -28.72 -5.81
CA ILE A 250 14.26 -29.45 -4.94
C ILE A 250 15.64 -29.31 -5.59
N ALA A 251 16.53 -28.53 -4.96
CA ALA A 251 17.95 -28.53 -5.33
C ALA A 251 18.58 -29.83 -4.81
N TYR A 252 19.03 -30.68 -5.73
CA TYR A 252 19.85 -31.86 -5.44
C TYR A 252 21.33 -31.48 -5.30
#